data_AF-A0A0F6ANC1-F1
#
_entry.id   AF-A0A0F6ANC1-F1
#
_cell.length_a   1.000
_cell.length_b   1.000
_cell.length_c   1.000
_cell.angle_alpha   90.00
_cell.angle_beta   90.00
_cell.angle_gamma   90.00
#
_symmetry.space_group_name_H-M   'P 1'
#
loop_
_entity.id
_entity.type
_entity.pdbx_description
1 polymer ?
#
loop_
_entity_poly.entity_id
_entity_poly.type
_entity_poly.pdbx_seq_one_letter_code
_entity_poly.pdbx_strand_id
1 'polypeptide(L)'
;MERFSRLKSRLYLMFLLSSIVFLAIFLPKRIASDKEGIRFSFLFDDMIDGRRVVLFDLSSEKEIPESAEIVILKGEPTFWTPEILAEKLRGKLVGIVEFDPSYDFARKVALLKGDGFFFRIHTVKPEEVEKLNLDEDALFHRYRRAVLERSVEVLWIRDIAWKDSLVRRLSEYFKGNVVPFPALSEPAPSFPRWIFLIPPLLLVVSYNPLFLIVAVVLFFSKEWFASLLFSLGTLTAYFVTERKWLKVLNIFLLSLSLSLGLSDFYHLNGILEFRGVKLSLVLLPGFLFLKGLWKNRKNWKKYLPLLLFAVPVGFYYIVRSGNTGWVLGLERKIRDWIESALVVRPRFKEIICYPFFWLGGFREYDFLRESFGSIALVSMFNTFCHIKTPVLVSIYRSFLGIAIGYAVFFFLKRILNHLLTSK
;
A
#
# COMPACT_ATOMS: atom_id res chain seq x y z
N MET A 1 6.55 36.21 20.38
CA MET A 1 6.45 35.61 19.02
C MET A 1 7.74 34.92 18.57
N GLU A 2 8.90 35.56 18.70
CA GLU A 2 10.18 35.02 18.22
C GLU A 2 10.63 33.70 18.89
N ARG A 3 10.43 33.55 20.21
CA ARG A 3 10.68 32.26 20.92
C ARG A 3 9.82 31.11 20.38
N PHE A 4 8.58 31.40 19.97
CA PHE A 4 7.65 30.41 19.43
C PHE A 4 8.05 29.98 18.02
N SER A 5 8.48 30.92 17.18
CA SER A 5 9.05 30.63 15.86
C SER A 5 10.32 29.77 15.97
N ARG A 6 11.24 30.12 16.90
CA ARG A 6 12.44 29.32 17.18
C ARG A 6 12.11 27.88 17.64
N LEU A 7 11.09 27.71 18.46
CA LEU A 7 10.64 26.38 18.91
C LEU A 7 10.14 25.52 17.73
N LYS A 8 9.29 26.09 16.85
CA LYS A 8 8.79 25.38 15.66
C LYS A 8 9.92 24.90 14.76
N SER A 9 10.89 25.76 14.48
CA SER A 9 12.06 25.40 13.67
C SER A 9 12.91 24.30 14.30
N ARG A 10 13.11 24.33 15.62
CA ARG A 10 13.83 23.27 16.35
C ARG A 10 13.08 21.95 16.29
N LEU A 11 11.77 21.94 16.51
CA LEU A 11 10.94 20.73 16.42
C LEU A 11 10.96 20.12 15.01
N TYR A 12 10.89 20.96 13.97
CA TYR A 12 11.00 20.51 12.60
C TYR A 12 12.39 19.91 12.29
N LEU A 13 13.46 20.52 12.80
CA LEU A 13 14.81 19.97 12.67
C LEU A 13 14.94 18.63 13.42
N MET A 14 14.36 18.51 14.62
CA MET A 14 14.30 17.25 15.36
C MET A 14 13.53 16.17 14.60
N PHE A 15 12.43 16.52 13.91
CA PHE A 15 11.73 15.59 13.01
C PHE A 15 12.66 15.06 11.92
N LEU A 16 13.39 15.95 11.23
CA LEU A 16 14.31 15.53 10.16
C LEU A 16 15.44 14.64 10.70
N LEU A 17 16.09 15.06 11.78
CA LEU A 17 17.20 14.33 12.40
C LEU A 17 16.74 12.96 12.92
N SER A 18 15.65 12.91 13.69
CA SER A 18 15.12 11.64 14.22
C SER A 18 14.70 10.69 13.11
N SER A 19 14.06 11.19 12.04
CA SER A 19 13.72 10.38 10.87
C SER A 19 14.97 9.77 10.24
N ILE A 20 16.00 10.57 9.96
CA ILE A 20 17.22 10.09 9.30
C ILE A 20 17.97 9.08 10.17
N VAL A 21 18.13 9.38 11.47
CA VAL A 21 18.83 8.50 12.42
C VAL A 21 18.11 7.17 12.56
N PHE A 22 16.79 7.18 12.72
CA PHE A 22 16.01 5.94 12.84
C PHE A 22 16.05 5.12 11.56
N LEU A 23 16.00 5.77 10.39
CA LEU A 23 16.14 5.06 9.11
C LEU A 23 17.52 4.41 8.98
N ALA A 24 18.60 5.13 9.27
CA ALA A 24 19.96 4.60 9.18
C ALA A 24 20.16 3.35 10.06
N ILE A 25 19.57 3.33 11.25
CA ILE A 25 19.74 2.24 12.22
C ILE A 25 18.80 1.05 11.93
N PHE A 26 17.53 1.31 11.61
CA PHE A 26 16.50 0.26 11.61
C PHE A 26 16.04 -0.19 10.23
N LEU A 27 16.24 0.63 9.19
CA LEU A 27 15.90 0.22 7.82
C LEU A 27 16.66 -1.05 7.39
N PRO A 28 17.96 -1.24 7.70
CA PRO A 28 18.67 -2.49 7.37
C PRO A 28 18.03 -3.73 8.00
N LYS A 29 17.53 -3.62 9.24
CA LYS A 29 16.84 -4.72 9.92
C LYS A 29 15.50 -5.06 9.24
N ARG A 30 14.76 -4.04 8.80
CA ARG A 30 13.54 -4.25 8.01
C ARG A 30 13.84 -4.90 6.67
N ILE A 31 14.92 -4.50 6.00
CA ILE A 31 15.34 -5.09 4.72
C ILE A 31 15.73 -6.57 4.89
N ALA A 32 16.39 -6.92 5.99
CA ALA A 32 16.74 -8.32 6.28
C ALA A 32 15.48 -9.20 6.44
N SER A 33 14.48 -8.71 7.18
CA SER A 33 13.15 -9.32 7.29
C SER A 33 12.48 -9.51 5.94
N ASP A 34 12.40 -8.44 5.13
CA ASP A 34 11.75 -8.48 3.81
C ASP A 34 12.41 -9.51 2.87
N LYS A 35 13.73 -9.74 3.00
CA LYS A 35 14.43 -10.77 2.21
C LYS A 35 13.98 -12.19 2.56
N GLU A 36 13.66 -12.44 3.82
CA GLU A 36 13.10 -13.72 4.25
C GLU A 36 11.65 -13.87 3.75
N GLY A 37 10.87 -12.79 3.76
CA GLY A 37 9.49 -12.76 3.23
C GLY A 37 9.36 -12.92 1.71
N ILE A 38 10.46 -12.79 0.96
CA ILE A 38 10.49 -13.08 -0.49
C ILE A 38 10.62 -14.59 -0.77
N ARG A 39 10.97 -15.42 0.22
CA ARG A 39 11.03 -16.87 0.04
C ARG A 39 9.62 -17.41 -0.15
N PHE A 40 9.45 -18.30 -1.12
CA PHE A 40 8.16 -18.88 -1.44
C PHE A 40 8.26 -20.33 -1.87
N SER A 41 7.13 -21.02 -1.87
CA SER A 41 7.01 -22.41 -2.31
C SER A 41 5.91 -22.55 -3.36
N PHE A 42 5.97 -23.61 -4.15
CA PHE A 42 4.91 -23.97 -5.09
C PHE A 42 3.92 -24.93 -4.43
N LEU A 43 2.64 -24.73 -4.71
CA LEU A 43 1.56 -25.66 -4.42
C LEU A 43 0.94 -26.11 -5.75
N PHE A 44 0.71 -27.40 -5.89
CA PHE A 44 0.06 -28.00 -7.06
C PHE A 44 -1.20 -28.75 -6.64
N ASP A 45 -2.11 -28.96 -7.59
CA ASP A 45 -3.41 -29.58 -7.34
C ASP A 45 -3.29 -31.02 -6.80
N ASP A 46 -2.28 -31.78 -7.22
CA ASP A 46 -1.98 -33.15 -6.80
C ASP A 46 -1.43 -33.25 -5.37
N MET A 47 -0.96 -32.14 -4.79
CA MET A 47 -0.49 -32.09 -3.40
C MET A 47 -1.65 -31.97 -2.39
N ILE A 48 -2.86 -31.62 -2.85
CA ILE A 48 -4.05 -31.49 -2.01
C ILE A 48 -4.72 -32.87 -1.93
N ASP A 49 -4.33 -33.64 -0.92
CA ASP A 49 -4.77 -35.03 -0.73
C ASP A 49 -6.12 -35.16 0.02
N GLY A 50 -6.64 -34.06 0.58
CA GLY A 50 -7.86 -34.06 1.38
C GLY A 50 -7.71 -34.76 2.74
N ARG A 51 -6.49 -35.11 3.14
CA ARG A 51 -6.17 -35.74 4.43
C ARG A 51 -5.19 -34.87 5.22
N ARG A 52 -3.93 -34.76 4.76
CA ARG A 52 -2.91 -33.91 5.39
C ARG A 52 -3.00 -32.46 4.93
N VAL A 53 -3.21 -32.25 3.63
CA VAL A 53 -3.40 -30.94 3.00
C VAL A 53 -4.83 -30.85 2.52
N VAL A 54 -5.64 -30.08 3.24
CA VAL A 54 -7.08 -30.01 3.04
C VAL A 54 -7.45 -28.67 2.43
N LEU A 55 -8.11 -28.70 1.28
CA LEU A 55 -8.84 -27.55 0.77
C LEU A 55 -10.22 -27.52 1.41
N PHE A 56 -10.41 -26.60 2.34
CA PHE A 56 -11.61 -26.48 3.15
C PHE A 56 -12.56 -25.43 2.58
N ASP A 57 -13.70 -25.89 2.07
CA ASP A 57 -14.76 -25.03 1.55
C ASP A 57 -15.68 -24.54 2.67
N LEU A 58 -15.60 -23.24 2.96
CA LEU A 58 -16.39 -22.56 3.99
C LEU A 58 -17.89 -22.49 3.65
N SER A 59 -18.26 -22.82 2.42
CA SER A 59 -19.67 -23.00 2.02
C SER A 59 -20.21 -24.40 2.33
N SER A 60 -19.41 -25.27 2.96
CA SER A 60 -19.83 -26.61 3.37
C SER A 60 -19.80 -26.79 4.89
N GLU A 61 -20.68 -27.66 5.41
CA GLU A 61 -20.71 -28.08 6.81
C GLU A 61 -19.75 -29.23 7.11
N LYS A 62 -18.90 -29.61 6.16
CA LYS A 62 -17.96 -30.73 6.34
C LYS A 62 -17.03 -30.47 7.50
N GLU A 63 -16.74 -31.50 8.28
CA GLU A 63 -15.74 -31.41 9.35
C GLU A 63 -14.31 -31.45 8.80
N ILE A 64 -13.39 -30.83 9.53
CA ILE A 64 -11.97 -30.83 9.21
C ILE A 64 -11.38 -32.15 9.69
N PRO A 65 -10.71 -32.94 8.83
CA PRO A 65 -10.05 -34.17 9.25
C PRO A 65 -9.08 -33.94 10.41
N GLU A 66 -9.08 -34.82 11.41
CA GLU A 66 -8.17 -34.70 12.55
C GLU A 66 -6.70 -34.75 12.10
N SER A 67 -6.41 -35.57 11.09
CA SER A 67 -5.09 -35.72 10.46
C SER A 67 -4.63 -34.52 9.60
N ALA A 68 -5.48 -33.49 9.43
CA ALA A 68 -5.12 -32.32 8.65
C ALA A 68 -4.01 -31.51 9.34
N GLU A 69 -2.85 -31.40 8.70
CA GLU A 69 -1.75 -30.55 9.16
C GLU A 69 -1.87 -29.14 8.56
N ILE A 70 -2.32 -29.06 7.31
CA ILE A 70 -2.49 -27.83 6.54
C ILE A 70 -3.94 -27.71 6.08
N VAL A 71 -4.57 -26.56 6.37
CA VAL A 71 -5.96 -26.28 5.99
C VAL A 71 -6.01 -24.98 5.18
N ILE A 72 -6.33 -25.09 3.91
CA ILE A 72 -6.48 -23.97 2.98
C ILE A 72 -7.94 -23.56 2.96
N LEU A 73 -8.24 -22.34 3.42
CA LEU A 73 -9.60 -21.82 3.46
C LEU A 73 -10.01 -21.25 2.10
N LYS A 74 -11.18 -21.64 1.62
CA LYS A 74 -11.73 -21.19 0.33
C LYS A 74 -13.26 -21.07 0.40
N GLY A 75 -13.85 -20.26 -0.46
CA GLY A 75 -15.30 -20.18 -0.65
C GLY A 75 -15.98 -19.13 0.23
N GLU A 76 -17.29 -18.97 0.03
CA GLU A 76 -18.09 -18.01 0.78
C GLU A 76 -18.33 -18.50 2.22
N PRO A 77 -17.98 -17.72 3.25
CA PRO A 77 -18.16 -18.10 4.65
C PRO A 77 -19.64 -18.08 5.03
N THR A 78 -20.31 -19.21 4.88
CA THR A 78 -21.76 -19.33 5.11
C THR A 78 -22.09 -19.99 6.45
N PHE A 79 -21.36 -21.05 6.81
CA PHE A 79 -21.68 -21.90 7.97
C PHE A 79 -20.78 -21.67 9.18
N TRP A 80 -19.65 -20.99 9.00
CA TRP A 80 -18.59 -20.90 10.01
C TRP A 80 -18.45 -19.48 10.53
N THR A 81 -18.21 -19.33 11.83
CA THR A 81 -17.73 -18.07 12.42
C THR A 81 -16.21 -18.10 12.57
N PRO A 82 -15.51 -16.95 12.47
CA PRO A 82 -14.07 -16.90 12.61
C PRO A 82 -13.57 -17.45 13.96
N GLU A 83 -14.32 -17.24 15.03
CA GLU A 83 -13.97 -17.65 16.40
C GLU A 83 -13.95 -19.17 16.54
N ILE A 84 -15.01 -19.85 16.08
CA ILE A 84 -15.14 -21.31 16.15
C ILE A 84 -14.04 -21.96 15.31
N LEU A 85 -13.83 -21.44 14.09
CA LEU A 85 -12.85 -22.03 13.19
C LEU A 85 -11.41 -21.77 13.68
N ALA A 86 -11.14 -20.61 14.29
CA ALA A 86 -9.84 -20.31 14.88
C ALA A 86 -9.49 -21.28 16.02
N GLU A 87 -10.46 -21.65 16.86
CA GLU A 87 -10.27 -22.64 17.92
C GLU A 87 -9.98 -24.04 17.35
N LYS A 88 -10.80 -24.50 16.39
CA LYS A 88 -10.62 -25.81 15.74
C LYS A 88 -9.29 -25.93 14.98
N LEU A 89 -8.75 -24.82 14.47
CA LEU A 89 -7.53 -24.79 13.68
C LEU A 89 -6.26 -24.53 14.50
N ARG A 90 -6.33 -24.33 15.83
CA ARG A 90 -5.14 -24.09 16.66
C ARG A 90 -4.06 -25.17 16.45
N GLY A 91 -2.82 -24.75 16.25
CA GLY A 91 -1.70 -25.65 15.98
C GLY A 91 -1.63 -26.21 14.55
N LYS A 92 -2.68 -26.08 13.73
CA LYS A 92 -2.65 -26.42 12.31
C LYS A 92 -2.17 -25.23 11.48
N LEU A 93 -1.58 -25.47 10.31
CA LEU A 93 -1.11 -24.41 9.42
C LEU A 93 -2.25 -23.96 8.49
N VAL A 94 -2.60 -22.67 8.52
CA VAL A 94 -3.75 -22.13 7.77
C VAL A 94 -3.32 -21.41 6.49
N GLY A 95 -3.82 -21.87 5.34
CA GLY A 95 -3.61 -21.22 4.05
C GLY A 95 -4.69 -20.16 3.75
N ILE A 96 -4.27 -18.93 3.44
CA ILE A 96 -5.14 -17.79 3.12
C ILE A 96 -5.06 -17.47 1.63
N VAL A 97 -6.12 -17.73 0.87
CA VAL A 97 -6.12 -17.50 -0.59
C VAL A 97 -6.43 -16.04 -0.93
N GLU A 98 -5.47 -15.32 -1.52
CA GLU A 98 -5.66 -13.93 -1.95
C GLU A 98 -6.75 -13.82 -3.03
N PHE A 99 -7.62 -12.82 -2.87
CA PHE A 99 -8.76 -12.50 -3.76
C PHE A 99 -9.88 -13.55 -3.82
N ASP A 100 -9.83 -14.59 -2.99
CA ASP A 100 -10.95 -15.49 -2.79
C ASP A 100 -12.02 -14.84 -1.87
N PRO A 101 -13.31 -15.18 -1.99
CA PRO A 101 -14.34 -14.69 -1.08
C PRO A 101 -14.03 -14.95 0.40
N SER A 102 -13.29 -16.03 0.70
CA SER A 102 -12.83 -16.36 2.04
C SER A 102 -11.76 -15.42 2.60
N TYR A 103 -11.15 -14.54 1.80
CA TYR A 103 -9.91 -13.83 2.17
C TYR A 103 -10.01 -13.05 3.50
N ASP A 104 -11.03 -12.21 3.65
CA ASP A 104 -11.21 -11.41 4.88
C ASP A 104 -11.61 -12.27 6.07
N PHE A 105 -12.33 -13.38 5.83
CA PHE A 105 -12.70 -14.35 6.85
C PHE A 105 -11.46 -15.10 7.36
N ALA A 106 -10.64 -15.63 6.45
CA ALA A 106 -9.43 -16.37 6.76
C ALA A 106 -8.39 -15.52 7.50
N ARG A 107 -8.28 -14.22 7.17
CA ARG A 107 -7.46 -13.27 7.94
C ARG A 107 -7.93 -13.11 9.39
N LYS A 108 -9.24 -13.03 9.62
CA LYS A 108 -9.80 -12.97 10.98
C LYS A 108 -9.52 -14.25 11.76
N VAL A 109 -9.68 -15.40 11.12
CA VAL A 109 -9.34 -16.71 11.70
C VAL A 109 -7.87 -16.74 12.14
N ALA A 110 -6.94 -16.36 11.24
CA ALA A 110 -5.51 -16.32 11.54
C ALA A 110 -5.17 -15.36 12.69
N LEU A 111 -5.83 -14.20 12.76
CA LEU A 111 -5.66 -13.23 13.83
C LEU A 111 -6.16 -13.77 15.19
N LEU A 112 -7.34 -14.39 15.22
CA LEU A 112 -7.95 -14.93 16.44
C LEU A 112 -7.23 -16.18 16.95
N LYS A 113 -6.66 -16.97 16.03
CA LYS A 113 -5.88 -18.17 16.34
C LYS A 113 -4.61 -17.83 17.13
N GLY A 114 -3.95 -16.72 16.79
CA GLY A 114 -2.91 -16.10 17.61
C GLY A 114 -1.57 -16.85 17.74
N ASP A 115 -1.44 -18.04 17.15
CA ASP A 115 -0.23 -18.89 17.20
C ASP A 115 0.78 -18.62 16.08
N GLY A 116 0.41 -17.79 15.09
CA GLY A 116 1.25 -17.42 13.95
C GLY A 116 1.42 -18.51 12.87
N PHE A 117 0.72 -19.65 12.97
CA PHE A 117 0.81 -20.70 11.95
C PHE A 117 -0.20 -20.47 10.83
N PHE A 118 0.19 -19.62 9.88
CA PHE A 118 -0.54 -19.40 8.63
C PHE A 118 0.44 -19.03 7.51
N PHE A 119 -0.05 -19.03 6.27
CA PHE A 119 0.66 -18.52 5.10
C PHE A 119 -0.35 -18.02 4.07
N ARG A 120 0.06 -17.13 3.16
CA ARG A 120 -0.81 -16.65 2.09
C ARG A 120 -0.52 -17.39 0.81
N ILE A 121 -1.57 -17.57 0.03
CA ILE A 121 -1.57 -18.27 -1.23
C ILE A 121 -2.03 -17.31 -2.31
N HIS A 122 -1.28 -17.25 -3.41
CA HIS A 122 -1.73 -16.59 -4.62
C HIS A 122 -1.94 -17.64 -5.71
N THR A 123 -3.09 -17.56 -6.37
CA THR A 123 -3.48 -18.44 -7.48
C THR A 123 -4.11 -17.59 -8.58
N VAL A 124 -3.94 -18.03 -9.82
CA VAL A 124 -4.77 -17.57 -10.95
C VAL A 124 -5.69 -18.73 -11.33
N LYS A 125 -7.00 -18.49 -11.34
CA LYS A 125 -7.99 -19.54 -11.64
C LYS A 125 -7.98 -19.86 -13.15
N PRO A 126 -8.13 -21.12 -13.60
CA PRO A 126 -8.17 -21.46 -15.03
C PRO A 126 -9.22 -20.65 -15.80
N GLU A 127 -10.39 -20.44 -15.20
CA GLU A 127 -11.47 -19.65 -15.80
C GLU A 127 -11.08 -18.18 -15.99
N GLU A 128 -10.19 -17.65 -15.14
CA GLU A 128 -9.64 -16.31 -15.29
C GLU A 128 -8.62 -16.23 -16.43
N VAL A 129 -7.82 -17.28 -16.63
CA VAL A 129 -6.87 -17.39 -17.75
C VAL A 129 -7.62 -17.33 -19.07
N GLU A 130 -8.68 -18.12 -19.21
CA GLU A 130 -9.53 -18.15 -20.40
C GLU A 130 -10.28 -16.83 -20.60
N LYS A 131 -10.99 -16.34 -19.57
CA LYS A 131 -11.81 -15.13 -19.66
C LYS A 131 -10.99 -13.88 -20.03
N LEU A 132 -9.75 -13.80 -19.57
CA LEU A 132 -8.87 -12.66 -19.83
C LEU A 132 -7.88 -12.92 -20.97
N ASN A 133 -7.96 -14.09 -21.62
CA ASN A 133 -7.05 -14.54 -22.67
C ASN A 133 -5.57 -14.31 -22.30
N LEU A 134 -5.18 -14.82 -21.13
CA LEU A 134 -3.83 -14.64 -20.60
C LEU A 134 -2.87 -15.63 -21.23
N ASP A 135 -1.71 -15.13 -21.65
CA ASP A 135 -0.57 -15.93 -22.08
C ASP A 135 0.37 -16.24 -20.90
N GLU A 136 1.39 -17.07 -21.18
CA GLU A 136 2.42 -17.43 -20.20
C GLU A 136 3.15 -16.21 -19.63
N ASP A 137 3.43 -15.19 -20.45
CA ASP A 137 4.08 -13.95 -20.02
C ASP A 137 3.21 -13.19 -19.00
N ALA A 138 1.92 -13.01 -19.28
CA ALA A 138 1.00 -12.36 -18.37
C ALA A 138 0.88 -13.12 -17.04
N LEU A 139 0.90 -14.45 -17.08
CA LEU A 139 0.91 -15.30 -15.88
C LEU A 139 2.21 -15.15 -15.09
N PHE A 140 3.37 -15.20 -15.77
CA PHE A 140 4.67 -14.97 -15.16
C PHE A 140 4.72 -13.61 -14.44
N HIS A 141 4.27 -12.53 -15.08
CA HIS A 141 4.19 -11.21 -14.45
C HIS A 141 3.25 -11.15 -13.25
N ARG A 142 2.11 -11.86 -13.27
CA ARG A 142 1.19 -11.94 -12.12
C ARG A 142 1.83 -12.65 -10.92
N TYR A 143 2.42 -13.82 -11.12
CA TYR A 143 3.09 -14.56 -10.07
C TYR A 143 4.35 -13.83 -9.56
N ARG A 144 5.15 -13.24 -10.45
CA ARG A 144 6.28 -12.39 -10.09
C ARG A 144 5.88 -11.24 -9.17
N ARG A 145 4.75 -10.58 -9.44
CA ARG A 145 4.21 -9.52 -8.57
C ARG A 145 3.67 -10.05 -7.25
N ALA A 146 3.13 -11.27 -7.21
CA ALA A 146 2.72 -11.91 -5.96
C ALA A 146 3.91 -12.03 -4.99
N VAL A 147 5.07 -12.45 -5.50
CA VAL A 147 6.30 -12.57 -4.72
C VAL A 147 6.90 -11.19 -4.42
N LEU A 148 7.25 -10.40 -5.44
CA LEU A 148 8.01 -9.16 -5.26
C LEU A 148 7.22 -8.01 -4.61
N GLU A 149 5.94 -7.85 -4.96
CA GLU A 149 5.16 -6.70 -4.51
C GLU A 149 4.22 -7.02 -3.35
N ARG A 150 3.95 -8.30 -3.07
CA ARG A 150 3.03 -8.72 -2.01
C ARG A 150 3.63 -9.71 -1.02
N SER A 151 4.86 -10.19 -1.25
CA SER A 151 5.56 -11.16 -0.40
C SER A 151 4.71 -12.40 -0.10
N VAL A 152 4.05 -12.97 -1.12
CA VAL A 152 3.23 -14.16 -0.93
C VAL A 152 4.11 -15.40 -0.75
N GLU A 153 3.80 -16.20 0.26
CA GLU A 153 4.59 -17.36 0.67
C GLU A 153 4.34 -18.59 -0.22
N VAL A 154 3.12 -18.76 -0.74
CA VAL A 154 2.77 -19.91 -1.59
C VAL A 154 2.17 -19.49 -2.92
N LEU A 155 2.74 -19.99 -4.01
CA LEU A 155 2.17 -19.86 -5.35
C LEU A 155 1.46 -21.15 -5.70
N TRP A 156 0.13 -21.10 -5.74
CA TRP A 156 -0.68 -22.24 -6.18
C TRP A 156 -0.82 -22.19 -7.70
N ILE A 157 -0.05 -23.05 -8.36
CA ILE A 157 -0.07 -23.17 -9.82
C ILE A 157 -1.08 -24.26 -10.18
N ARG A 158 -2.19 -23.83 -10.74
CA ARG A 158 -3.28 -24.69 -11.24
C ARG A 158 -2.82 -25.49 -12.45
N ASP A 159 -3.54 -26.57 -12.75
CA ASP A 159 -3.30 -27.34 -13.96
C ASP A 159 -3.67 -26.54 -15.23
N ILE A 160 -2.64 -26.02 -15.91
CA ILE A 160 -2.72 -25.19 -17.12
C ILE A 160 -1.63 -25.60 -18.10
N ALA A 161 -1.83 -25.35 -19.40
CA ALA A 161 -0.92 -25.79 -20.46
C ALA A 161 0.56 -25.39 -20.25
N TRP A 162 0.81 -24.23 -19.64
CA TRP A 162 2.16 -23.70 -19.42
C TRP A 162 2.73 -23.99 -18.02
N LYS A 163 2.13 -24.88 -17.22
CA LYS A 163 2.51 -25.13 -15.82
C LYS A 163 4.02 -25.36 -15.67
N ASP A 164 4.60 -26.31 -16.40
CA ASP A 164 6.01 -26.68 -16.25
C ASP A 164 6.97 -25.57 -16.69
N SER A 165 6.69 -24.94 -17.83
CA SER A 165 7.48 -23.81 -18.34
C SER A 165 7.44 -22.63 -17.37
N LEU A 166 6.26 -22.30 -16.84
CA LEU A 166 6.05 -21.23 -15.88
C LEU A 166 6.80 -21.48 -14.56
N VAL A 167 6.71 -22.71 -14.01
CA VAL A 167 7.40 -23.10 -12.78
C VAL A 167 8.91 -23.01 -12.98
N ARG A 168 9.43 -23.51 -14.11
CA ARG A 168 10.85 -23.42 -14.44
C ARG A 168 11.30 -21.96 -14.53
N ARG A 169 10.58 -21.11 -15.27
CA ARG A 169 10.90 -19.70 -15.46
C ARG A 169 10.86 -18.91 -14.13
N LEU A 170 9.87 -19.17 -13.28
CA LEU A 170 9.80 -18.57 -11.94
C LEU A 170 10.96 -19.05 -11.05
N SER A 171 11.30 -20.33 -11.10
CA SER A 171 12.40 -20.90 -10.31
C SER A 171 13.76 -20.35 -10.74
N GLU A 172 13.98 -20.19 -12.05
CA GLU A 172 15.18 -19.55 -12.60
C GLU A 172 15.27 -18.07 -12.20
N TYR A 173 14.17 -17.32 -12.31
CA TYR A 173 14.13 -15.90 -11.95
C TYR A 173 14.37 -15.66 -10.44
N PHE A 174 13.80 -16.51 -9.59
CA PHE A 174 13.91 -16.42 -8.13
C PHE A 174 14.91 -17.41 -7.53
N LYS A 175 15.97 -17.75 -8.27
CA LYS A 175 16.99 -18.72 -7.83
C LYS A 175 17.48 -18.41 -6.41
N GLY A 176 17.38 -19.39 -5.52
CA GLY A 176 17.76 -19.27 -4.10
C GLY A 176 16.65 -18.81 -3.15
N ASN A 177 15.48 -18.42 -3.64
CA ASN A 177 14.31 -18.05 -2.83
C ASN A 177 13.18 -19.11 -2.84
N VAL A 178 13.25 -20.09 -3.74
CA VAL A 178 12.29 -21.20 -3.76
C VAL A 178 12.64 -22.18 -2.63
N VAL A 179 11.67 -22.47 -1.76
CA VAL A 179 11.81 -23.38 -0.61
C VAL A 179 10.78 -24.52 -0.67
N PRO A 180 11.00 -25.64 0.05
CA PRO A 180 10.01 -26.70 0.17
C PRO A 180 8.67 -26.19 0.70
N PHE A 181 7.58 -26.78 0.21
CA PHE A 181 6.24 -26.44 0.69
C PHE A 181 6.01 -27.01 2.11
N PRO A 182 5.37 -26.24 3.01
CA PRO A 182 4.95 -24.84 2.85
C PRO A 182 6.05 -23.85 3.29
N ALA A 183 6.23 -22.78 2.50
CA ALA A 183 6.96 -21.61 2.98
C ALA A 183 6.21 -20.95 4.14
N LEU A 184 6.94 -20.46 5.13
CA LEU A 184 6.39 -19.85 6.33
C LEU A 184 6.30 -18.34 6.21
N SER A 185 5.42 -17.74 7.01
CA SER A 185 5.25 -16.29 7.13
C SER A 185 6.54 -15.56 7.52
N GLU A 186 6.68 -14.33 7.01
CA GLU A 186 7.80 -13.44 7.29
C GLU A 186 7.90 -13.15 8.79
N PRO A 187 9.07 -13.36 9.42
CA PRO A 187 9.26 -13.03 10.82
C PRO A 187 9.32 -11.51 11.01
N ALA A 188 8.86 -11.02 12.16
CA ALA A 188 8.91 -9.58 12.43
C ALA A 188 10.35 -9.13 12.79
N PRO A 189 10.82 -7.97 12.29
CA PRO A 189 12.14 -7.46 12.62
C PRO A 189 12.24 -7.03 14.09
N SER A 190 13.40 -7.27 14.69
CA SER A 190 13.65 -7.01 16.12
C SER A 190 14.05 -5.54 16.39
N PHE A 191 13.05 -4.66 16.56
CA PHE A 191 13.24 -3.29 17.03
C PHE A 191 11.98 -2.70 17.72
N PRO A 192 12.13 -1.67 18.56
CA PRO A 192 10.99 -1.07 19.27
C PRO A 192 10.16 -0.19 18.33
N ARG A 193 9.12 -0.77 17.72
CA ARG A 193 8.22 -0.13 16.74
C ARG A 193 7.60 1.21 17.17
N TRP A 194 7.35 1.41 18.47
CA TRP A 194 6.68 2.63 18.96
C TRP A 194 7.53 3.89 18.79
N ILE A 195 8.87 3.78 18.67
CA ILE A 195 9.75 4.93 18.47
C ILE A 195 9.44 5.66 17.15
N PHE A 196 8.91 4.96 16.15
CA PHE A 196 8.58 5.55 14.84
C PHE A 196 7.32 6.44 14.88
N LEU A 197 6.64 6.52 16.04
CA LEU A 197 5.61 7.53 16.29
C LEU A 197 6.21 8.88 16.69
N ILE A 198 7.48 8.94 17.09
CA ILE A 198 8.15 10.17 17.54
C ILE A 198 8.35 11.16 16.38
N PRO A 199 8.94 10.79 15.21
CA PRO A 199 9.08 11.72 14.09
C PRO A 199 7.76 12.35 13.62
N PRO A 200 6.67 11.60 13.34
CA PRO A 200 5.42 12.22 12.93
C PRO A 200 4.82 13.12 14.01
N LEU A 201 4.99 12.79 15.30
CA LEU A 201 4.57 13.66 16.39
C LEU A 201 5.34 14.99 16.37
N LEU A 202 6.67 14.94 16.24
CA LEU A 202 7.51 16.13 16.12
C LEU A 202 7.10 16.99 14.91
N LEU A 203 6.79 16.36 13.78
CA LEU A 203 6.30 17.05 12.60
C LEU A 203 4.98 17.78 12.88
N VAL A 204 3.98 17.10 13.45
CA VAL A 204 2.66 17.69 13.76
C VAL A 204 2.78 18.86 14.74
N VAL A 205 3.55 18.68 15.83
CA VAL A 205 3.76 19.71 16.86
C VAL A 205 4.59 20.89 16.32
N SER A 206 5.50 20.65 15.37
CA SER A 206 6.27 21.72 14.73
C SER A 206 5.39 22.74 13.99
N TYR A 207 4.23 22.32 13.47
CA TYR A 207 3.29 23.23 12.82
C TYR A 207 2.43 23.98 13.84
N ASN A 208 1.84 23.25 14.80
CA ASN A 208 1.10 23.85 15.90
C ASN A 208 1.29 23.04 17.20
N PRO A 209 1.98 23.61 18.21
CA PRO A 209 2.20 22.94 19.50
C PRO A 209 0.92 22.52 20.22
N LEU A 210 -0.21 23.19 19.98
CA LEU A 210 -1.50 22.82 20.58
C LEU A 210 -2.02 21.46 20.10
N PHE A 211 -1.53 20.96 18.95
CA PHE A 211 -1.87 19.62 18.49
C PHE A 211 -1.31 18.51 19.38
N LEU A 212 -0.35 18.82 20.26
CA LEU A 212 0.10 17.87 21.30
C LEU A 212 -1.03 17.52 22.27
N ILE A 213 -1.88 18.49 22.62
CA ILE A 213 -3.02 18.28 23.52
C ILE A 213 -4.04 17.35 22.85
N VAL A 214 -4.31 17.59 21.56
CA VAL A 214 -5.19 16.73 20.75
C VAL A 214 -4.62 15.31 20.64
N ALA A 215 -3.30 15.17 20.48
CA ALA A 215 -2.63 13.87 20.42
C ALA A 215 -2.74 13.08 21.73
N VAL A 216 -2.64 13.74 22.89
CA VAL A 216 -2.76 13.09 24.21
C VAL A 216 -4.21 12.70 24.52
N VAL A 217 -5.18 13.56 24.19
CA VAL A 217 -6.62 13.31 24.47
C VAL A 217 -7.20 12.21 23.56
N LEU A 218 -6.66 12.02 22.35
CA LEU A 218 -7.17 11.03 21.38
C LEU A 218 -6.55 9.63 21.54
N PHE A 219 -5.86 9.33 22.64
CA PHE A 219 -5.27 8.00 22.89
C PHE A 219 -6.32 6.97 23.33
N PHE A 220 -7.34 6.72 22.49
CA PHE A 220 -8.37 5.70 22.73
C PHE A 220 -7.87 4.29 22.41
N SER A 221 -7.02 4.15 21.39
CA SER A 221 -6.30 2.92 21.06
C SER A 221 -5.06 3.26 20.25
N LYS A 222 -4.07 2.36 20.25
CA LYS A 222 -2.82 2.55 19.50
C LYS A 222 -3.06 2.66 18.00
N GLU A 223 -4.00 1.89 17.45
CA GLU A 223 -4.29 1.84 16.01
C GLU A 223 -4.98 3.11 15.53
N TRP A 224 -5.96 3.61 16.30
CA TRP A 224 -6.63 4.87 16.00
C TRP A 224 -5.68 6.05 16.15
N PHE A 225 -4.86 6.06 17.20
CA PHE A 225 -3.85 7.09 17.41
C PHE A 225 -2.86 7.15 16.24
N ALA A 226 -2.28 6.02 15.84
CA ALA A 226 -1.38 5.97 14.69
C ALA A 226 -2.09 6.45 13.40
N SER A 227 -3.32 5.98 13.15
CA SER A 227 -4.09 6.37 11.97
C SER A 227 -4.32 7.88 11.87
N LEU A 228 -4.70 8.51 12.98
CA LEU A 228 -4.91 9.96 13.06
C LEU A 228 -3.59 10.72 12.97
N LEU A 229 -2.57 10.29 13.69
CA LEU A 229 -1.25 10.93 13.71
C LEU A 229 -0.64 10.98 12.31
N PHE A 230 -0.60 9.84 11.60
CA PHE A 230 -0.02 9.79 10.26
C PHE A 230 -0.88 10.52 9.24
N SER A 231 -2.22 10.47 9.36
CA SER A 231 -3.10 11.23 8.47
C SER A 231 -2.93 12.74 8.65
N LEU A 232 -2.90 13.24 9.89
CA LEU A 232 -2.59 14.65 10.19
C LEU A 232 -1.16 15.03 9.81
N GLY A 233 -0.25 14.06 9.90
CA GLY A 233 1.12 14.16 9.42
C GLY A 233 1.20 14.53 7.94
N THR A 234 0.36 13.95 7.07
CA THR A 234 0.38 14.28 5.62
C THR A 234 -0.02 15.73 5.37
N LEU A 235 -1.03 16.21 6.09
CA LEU A 235 -1.47 17.61 6.04
C LEU A 235 -0.35 18.54 6.53
N THR A 236 0.25 18.20 7.67
CA THR A 236 1.31 19.01 8.29
C THR A 236 2.57 19.04 7.44
N ALA A 237 2.98 17.90 6.88
CA ALA A 237 4.12 17.78 5.97
C ALA A 237 4.01 18.73 4.77
N TYR A 238 2.78 18.97 4.28
CA TYR A 238 2.50 19.89 3.18
C TYR A 238 2.60 21.36 3.57
N PHE A 239 2.17 21.75 4.78
CA PHE A 239 2.08 23.15 5.21
C PHE A 239 3.23 23.65 6.07
N VAL A 240 4.05 22.76 6.64
CA VAL A 240 5.19 23.15 7.48
C VAL A 240 6.28 23.92 6.72
N THR A 241 6.30 23.79 5.39
CA THR A 241 7.29 24.40 4.51
C THR A 241 6.67 24.87 3.20
N GLU A 242 7.15 25.99 2.67
CA GLU A 242 6.76 26.48 1.35
C GLU A 242 7.54 25.81 0.21
N ARG A 243 8.72 25.23 0.50
CA ARG A 243 9.58 24.62 -0.53
C ARG A 243 9.00 23.27 -0.97
N LYS A 244 8.59 23.17 -2.24
CA LYS A 244 7.96 21.96 -2.81
C LYS A 244 8.76 20.66 -2.59
N TRP A 245 10.09 20.68 -2.78
CA TRP A 245 10.95 19.50 -2.53
C TRP A 245 10.96 19.05 -1.07
N LEU A 246 10.88 19.99 -0.12
CA LEU A 246 10.78 19.64 1.30
C LEU A 246 9.41 19.02 1.61
N LYS A 247 8.33 19.42 0.94
CA LYS A 247 7.02 18.75 1.08
C LYS A 247 7.10 17.27 0.66
N VAL A 248 7.78 16.98 -0.45
CA VAL A 248 8.02 15.60 -0.92
C VAL A 248 8.86 14.84 0.10
N LEU A 249 9.98 15.41 0.54
CA LEU A 249 10.86 14.78 1.54
C LEU A 249 10.12 14.49 2.85
N ASN A 250 9.35 15.45 3.37
CA ASN A 250 8.61 15.29 4.61
C ASN A 250 7.59 14.15 4.54
N ILE A 251 6.85 14.06 3.43
CA ILE A 251 5.89 12.98 3.24
C ILE A 251 6.63 11.65 3.07
N PHE A 252 7.75 11.61 2.36
CA PHE A 252 8.53 10.38 2.22
C PHE A 252 9.07 9.86 3.56
N LEU A 253 9.63 10.74 4.39
CA LEU A 253 10.09 10.39 5.75
C LEU A 253 8.94 9.96 6.66
N LEU A 254 7.79 10.62 6.55
CA LEU A 254 6.56 10.24 7.24
C LEU A 254 6.09 8.83 6.81
N SER A 255 6.12 8.53 5.51
CA SER A 255 5.74 7.23 4.95
C SER A 255 6.66 6.10 5.39
N LEU A 256 7.97 6.34 5.41
CA LEU A 256 8.92 5.35 5.92
C LEU A 256 8.74 5.11 7.42
N SER A 257 8.46 6.17 8.19
CA SER A 257 8.15 6.05 9.61
C SER A 257 6.89 5.21 9.85
N LEU A 258 5.86 5.34 9.01
CA LEU A 258 4.67 4.48 9.06
C LEU A 258 5.04 3.02 8.81
N SER A 259 5.79 2.76 7.73
CA SER A 259 6.19 1.41 7.34
C SER A 259 6.95 0.70 8.45
N LEU A 260 7.93 1.37 9.06
CA LEU A 260 8.70 0.84 10.18
C LEU A 260 7.89 0.72 11.47
N GLY A 261 7.03 1.71 11.76
CA GLY A 261 6.18 1.72 12.95
C GLY A 261 5.14 0.60 12.99
N LEU A 262 4.68 0.14 11.83
CA LEU A 262 3.73 -0.96 11.68
C LEU A 262 4.38 -2.27 11.21
N SER A 263 5.72 -2.42 11.29
CA SER A 263 6.44 -3.64 10.90
C SER A 263 6.28 -4.78 11.92
N ASP A 264 5.05 -5.10 12.32
CA ASP A 264 4.75 -6.26 13.14
C ASP A 264 4.31 -7.45 12.33
N PHE A 265 4.37 -8.62 12.96
CA PHE A 265 4.13 -9.90 12.30
C PHE A 265 2.81 -9.93 11.52
N TYR A 266 1.73 -9.38 12.08
CA TYR A 266 0.41 -9.41 11.42
C TYR A 266 0.30 -8.40 10.27
N HIS A 267 0.92 -7.22 10.37
CA HIS A 267 0.91 -6.24 9.27
C HIS A 267 1.85 -6.63 8.12
N LEU A 268 3.03 -7.19 8.43
CA LEU A 268 3.97 -7.71 7.44
C LEU A 268 3.35 -8.84 6.62
N ASN A 269 2.66 -9.75 7.29
CA ASN A 269 2.01 -10.89 6.62
C ASN A 269 0.59 -10.57 6.13
N GLY A 270 0.21 -9.29 6.03
CA GLY A 270 -1.04 -8.86 5.41
C GLY A 270 -2.32 -9.26 6.16
N ILE A 271 -2.23 -9.71 7.41
CA ILE A 271 -3.37 -10.00 8.27
C ILE A 271 -4.03 -8.71 8.74
N LEU A 272 -3.22 -7.74 9.17
CA LEU A 272 -3.68 -6.39 9.53
C LEU A 272 -3.27 -5.37 8.48
N GLU A 273 -4.09 -4.34 8.33
CA GLU A 273 -3.85 -3.23 7.42
C GLU A 273 -3.92 -1.90 8.17
N PHE A 274 -3.25 -0.89 7.62
CA PHE A 274 -3.36 0.47 8.13
C PHE A 274 -4.79 1.00 7.96
N ARG A 275 -5.49 1.23 9.07
CA ARG A 275 -6.89 1.69 9.07
C ARG A 275 -7.06 3.10 8.48
N GLY A 276 -6.03 3.93 8.54
CA GLY A 276 -6.05 5.32 8.08
C GLY A 276 -5.91 5.52 6.56
N VAL A 277 -5.88 4.47 5.74
CA VAL A 277 -5.68 4.59 4.27
C VAL A 277 -6.67 5.58 3.64
N LYS A 278 -7.98 5.34 3.79
CA LYS A 278 -9.01 6.18 3.15
C LYS A 278 -8.96 7.64 3.64
N LEU A 279 -8.74 7.84 4.94
CA LEU A 279 -8.61 9.17 5.53
C LEU A 279 -7.40 9.91 4.95
N SER A 280 -6.23 9.27 4.92
CA SER A 280 -4.99 9.88 4.42
C SER A 280 -5.07 10.25 2.92
N LEU A 281 -5.80 9.47 2.12
CA LEU A 281 -5.99 9.73 0.68
C LEU A 281 -6.87 10.95 0.39
N VAL A 282 -7.80 11.28 1.28
CA VAL A 282 -8.80 12.34 1.08
C VAL A 282 -8.42 13.61 1.81
N LEU A 283 -7.81 13.51 2.99
CA LEU A 283 -7.60 14.63 3.91
C LEU A 283 -6.82 15.78 3.26
N LEU A 284 -5.65 15.51 2.68
CA LEU A 284 -4.83 16.58 2.08
C LEU A 284 -5.45 17.17 0.79
N PRO A 285 -5.80 16.37 -0.24
CA PRO A 285 -6.41 16.93 -1.46
C PRO A 285 -7.73 17.65 -1.20
N GLY A 286 -8.57 17.06 -0.33
CA GLY A 286 -9.86 17.63 0.06
C GLY A 286 -9.69 18.91 0.87
N PHE A 287 -8.74 18.97 1.81
CA PHE A 287 -8.47 20.19 2.56
C PHE A 287 -8.01 21.33 1.65
N LEU A 288 -7.09 21.07 0.71
CA LEU A 288 -6.64 22.09 -0.25
C LEU A 288 -7.80 22.58 -1.12
N PHE A 289 -8.69 21.68 -1.52
CA PHE A 289 -9.83 21.98 -2.37
C PHE A 289 -10.81 22.89 -1.62
N LEU A 290 -11.20 22.49 -0.41
CA LEU A 290 -12.12 23.25 0.45
C LEU A 290 -11.52 24.59 0.87
N LYS A 291 -10.22 24.66 1.20
CA LYS A 291 -9.50 25.90 1.51
C LYS A 291 -9.56 26.87 0.33
N GLY A 292 -9.38 26.37 -0.89
CA GLY A 292 -9.48 27.16 -2.12
C GLY A 292 -10.89 27.68 -2.40
N LEU A 293 -11.91 26.84 -2.22
CA LEU A 293 -13.31 27.25 -2.33
C LEU A 293 -13.68 28.30 -1.29
N TRP A 294 -13.25 28.13 -0.05
CA TRP A 294 -13.50 29.10 1.02
C TRP A 294 -12.90 30.46 0.72
N LYS A 295 -11.66 30.51 0.22
CA LYS A 295 -11.00 31.74 -0.21
C LYS A 295 -11.77 32.45 -1.33
N ASN A 296 -12.39 31.68 -2.22
CA ASN A 296 -13.16 32.16 -3.36
C ASN A 296 -14.69 32.17 -3.12
N ARG A 297 -15.15 32.14 -1.85
CA ARG A 297 -16.57 31.99 -1.50
C ARG A 297 -17.51 33.03 -2.11
N LYS A 298 -17.02 34.24 -2.39
CA LYS A 298 -17.80 35.30 -3.06
C LYS A 298 -18.24 34.90 -4.47
N ASN A 299 -17.45 34.07 -5.15
CA ASN A 299 -17.69 33.60 -6.52
C ASN A 299 -17.98 32.09 -6.57
N TRP A 300 -18.52 31.49 -5.51
CA TRP A 300 -18.69 30.03 -5.40
C TRP A 300 -19.50 29.40 -6.54
N LYS A 301 -20.50 30.14 -7.08
CA LYS A 301 -21.33 29.71 -8.22
C LYS A 301 -20.51 29.37 -9.47
N LYS A 302 -19.36 30.04 -9.68
CA LYS A 302 -18.43 29.75 -10.79
C LYS A 302 -17.84 28.34 -10.71
N TYR A 303 -17.75 27.78 -9.51
CA TYR A 303 -17.18 26.46 -9.24
C TYR A 303 -18.24 25.36 -9.09
N LEU A 304 -19.53 25.68 -9.26
CA LEU A 304 -20.62 24.71 -9.13
C LEU A 304 -20.53 23.56 -10.15
N PRO A 305 -20.24 23.79 -11.45
CA PRO A 305 -20.05 22.70 -12.41
C PRO A 305 -18.87 21.80 -12.04
N LEU A 306 -17.82 22.40 -11.47
CA LEU A 306 -16.64 21.68 -11.03
C LEU A 306 -16.93 20.81 -9.79
N LEU A 307 -17.74 21.30 -8.85
CA LEU A 307 -18.20 20.51 -7.70
C LEU A 307 -19.04 19.30 -8.15
N LEU A 308 -19.93 19.50 -9.13
CA LEU A 308 -20.74 18.43 -9.71
C LEU A 308 -19.90 17.33 -10.35
N PHE A 309 -18.73 17.67 -10.92
CA PHE A 309 -17.81 16.68 -11.49
C PHE A 309 -16.82 16.10 -10.47
N ALA A 310 -16.33 16.91 -9.53
CA ALA A 310 -15.32 16.51 -8.56
C ALA A 310 -15.84 15.48 -7.55
N VAL A 311 -17.12 15.55 -7.18
CA VAL A 311 -17.71 14.61 -6.21
C VAL A 311 -17.78 13.17 -6.77
N PRO A 312 -18.36 12.91 -7.96
CA PRO A 312 -18.32 11.59 -8.59
C PRO A 312 -16.91 11.07 -8.84
N VAL A 313 -15.99 11.93 -9.32
CA VAL A 313 -14.59 11.54 -9.57
C VAL A 313 -13.86 11.22 -8.26
N GLY A 314 -14.09 12.01 -7.21
CA GLY A 314 -13.56 11.77 -5.86
C GLY A 314 -14.10 10.46 -5.27
N PHE A 315 -15.40 10.21 -5.41
CA PHE A 315 -16.02 8.95 -4.99
C PHE A 315 -15.44 7.76 -5.76
N TYR A 316 -15.35 7.84 -7.09
CA TYR A 316 -14.72 6.83 -7.92
C TYR A 316 -13.26 6.59 -7.50
N TYR A 317 -12.49 7.65 -7.21
CA TYR A 317 -11.12 7.56 -6.72
C TYR A 317 -10.99 6.79 -5.40
N ILE A 318 -11.92 7.01 -4.44
CA ILE A 318 -11.95 6.30 -3.16
C ILE A 318 -12.35 4.84 -3.36
N VAL A 319 -13.38 4.56 -4.16
CA VAL A 319 -13.80 3.18 -4.45
C VAL A 319 -12.66 2.41 -5.14
N ARG A 320 -12.01 3.02 -6.14
CA ARG A 320 -10.85 2.45 -6.84
C ARG A 320 -9.59 2.32 -6.00
N SER A 321 -9.53 2.92 -4.82
CA SER A 321 -8.40 2.71 -3.89
C SER A 321 -8.45 1.32 -3.24
N GLY A 322 -9.62 0.66 -3.26
CA GLY A 322 -9.77 -0.73 -2.88
C GLY A 322 -9.35 -1.71 -3.99
N ASN A 323 -9.46 -3.01 -3.69
CA ASN A 323 -9.04 -4.11 -4.58
C ASN A 323 -10.03 -4.43 -5.71
N THR A 324 -11.15 -3.70 -5.83
CA THR A 324 -12.20 -3.95 -6.82
C THR A 324 -12.42 -2.71 -7.69
N GLY A 325 -12.21 -2.85 -9.00
CA GLY A 325 -12.58 -1.80 -9.94
C GLY A 325 -12.18 -2.03 -11.40
N TRP A 326 -13.00 -1.49 -12.29
CA TRP A 326 -12.87 -1.62 -13.74
C TRP A 326 -11.67 -0.83 -14.25
N VAL A 327 -10.71 -1.51 -14.90
CA VAL A 327 -9.53 -0.91 -15.56
C VAL A 327 -9.74 -0.90 -17.06
N LEU A 328 -9.54 0.26 -17.70
CA LEU A 328 -9.56 0.35 -19.15
C LEU A 328 -8.46 -0.54 -19.75
N GLY A 329 -8.76 -1.29 -20.81
CA GLY A 329 -7.80 -2.20 -21.45
C GLY A 329 -6.50 -1.51 -21.91
N LEU A 330 -6.60 -0.27 -22.38
CA LEU A 330 -5.44 0.55 -22.79
C LEU A 330 -4.54 0.94 -21.60
N GLU A 331 -5.13 1.32 -20.47
CA GLU A 331 -4.39 1.61 -19.22
C GLU A 331 -3.61 0.36 -18.77
N ARG A 332 -4.21 -0.82 -18.90
CA ARG A 332 -3.56 -2.10 -18.56
C ARG A 332 -2.33 -2.32 -19.45
N LYS A 333 -2.49 -2.25 -20.78
CA LYS A 333 -1.38 -2.43 -21.75
C LYS A 333 -0.21 -1.46 -21.53
N ILE A 334 -0.49 -0.17 -21.33
CA ILE A 334 0.56 0.84 -21.07
C ILE A 334 1.32 0.47 -19.80
N ARG A 335 0.59 0.07 -18.75
CA ARG A 335 1.23 -0.27 -17.48
C ARG A 335 2.06 -1.55 -17.57
N ASP A 336 1.60 -2.54 -18.33
CA ASP A 336 2.34 -3.79 -18.53
C ASP A 336 3.62 -3.53 -19.35
N TRP A 337 3.57 -2.64 -20.36
CA TRP A 337 4.76 -2.17 -21.08
C TRP A 337 5.74 -1.41 -20.18
N ILE A 338 5.25 -0.55 -19.29
CA ILE A 338 6.15 0.12 -18.33
C ILE A 338 6.71 -0.87 -17.31
N GLU A 339 5.93 -1.86 -16.89
CA GLU A 339 6.37 -2.90 -15.95
C GLU A 339 7.46 -3.80 -16.55
N SER A 340 7.39 -4.13 -17.83
CA SER A 340 8.45 -4.87 -18.51
C SER A 340 9.75 -4.07 -18.58
N ALA A 341 9.67 -2.74 -18.72
CA ALA A 341 10.84 -1.86 -18.73
C ALA A 341 11.41 -1.55 -17.33
N LEU A 342 10.58 -1.43 -16.29
CA LEU A 342 10.97 -0.89 -14.98
C LEU A 342 10.95 -1.92 -13.83
N VAL A 343 10.63 -3.18 -14.10
CA VAL A 343 10.53 -4.31 -13.13
C VAL A 343 9.37 -4.18 -12.14
N VAL A 344 9.08 -2.97 -11.64
CA VAL A 344 7.98 -2.64 -10.72
C VAL A 344 7.01 -1.69 -11.40
N ARG A 345 5.72 -1.95 -11.23
CA ARG A 345 4.65 -1.13 -11.83
C ARG A 345 4.60 0.26 -11.17
N PRO A 346 4.77 1.37 -11.92
CA PRO A 346 4.59 2.69 -11.35
C PRO A 346 3.11 2.99 -11.11
N ARG A 347 2.82 3.76 -10.07
CA ARG A 347 1.48 4.25 -9.81
C ARG A 347 1.14 5.31 -10.86
N PHE A 348 0.30 4.97 -11.82
CA PHE A 348 -0.09 5.87 -12.91
C PHE A 348 -0.64 7.23 -12.42
N LYS A 349 -1.32 7.23 -11.26
CA LYS A 349 -1.80 8.46 -10.60
C LYS A 349 -0.65 9.42 -10.27
N GLU A 350 0.51 8.91 -9.87
CA GLU A 350 1.70 9.73 -9.57
C GLU A 350 2.27 10.35 -10.84
N ILE A 351 2.37 9.58 -11.92
CA ILE A 351 2.86 10.07 -13.23
C ILE A 351 2.02 11.26 -13.71
N ILE A 352 0.69 11.19 -13.55
CA ILE A 352 -0.22 12.25 -13.97
C ILE A 352 -0.21 13.43 -13.00
N CYS A 353 -0.23 13.19 -11.69
CA CYS A 353 -0.44 14.24 -10.70
C CYS A 353 0.85 15.01 -10.32
N TYR A 354 2.03 14.37 -10.32
CA TYR A 354 3.30 15.05 -10.01
C TYR A 354 3.57 16.28 -10.89
N PRO A 355 3.33 16.24 -12.22
CA PRO A 355 3.46 17.43 -13.05
C PRO A 355 2.66 18.63 -12.55
N PHE A 356 1.41 18.43 -12.15
CA PHE A 356 0.57 19.50 -11.61
C PHE A 356 1.04 19.99 -10.24
N PHE A 357 1.65 19.11 -9.42
CA PHE A 357 2.28 19.55 -8.18
C PHE A 357 3.43 20.53 -8.43
N TRP A 358 4.23 20.32 -9.48
CA TRP A 358 5.38 21.17 -9.82
C TRP A 358 5.02 22.44 -10.60
N LEU A 359 4.00 22.38 -11.46
CA LEU A 359 3.54 23.52 -12.26
C LEU A 359 3.10 24.73 -11.39
N GLY A 360 3.19 25.92 -11.99
CA GLY A 360 2.84 27.23 -11.44
C GLY A 360 1.91 28.00 -12.38
N GLY A 361 1.36 29.13 -11.94
CA GLY A 361 0.75 30.12 -12.84
C GLY A 361 -0.76 30.01 -13.10
N PHE A 362 -1.50 29.22 -12.32
CA PHE A 362 -2.94 28.98 -12.55
C PHE A 362 -3.87 30.02 -11.88
N ARG A 363 -3.30 31.09 -11.30
CA ARG A 363 -4.02 32.25 -10.69
C ARG A 363 -5.22 31.84 -9.81
N GLU A 364 -6.45 32.06 -10.28
CA GLU A 364 -7.68 31.78 -9.54
C GLU A 364 -8.01 30.29 -9.40
N TYR A 365 -7.48 29.44 -10.30
CA TYR A 365 -7.66 27.99 -10.30
C TYR A 365 -6.50 27.23 -9.64
N ASP A 366 -5.55 27.94 -9.02
CA ASP A 366 -4.34 27.38 -8.45
C ASP A 366 -4.63 26.30 -7.40
N PHE A 367 -5.71 26.47 -6.63
CA PHE A 367 -6.13 25.51 -5.62
C PHE A 367 -6.54 24.15 -6.21
N LEU A 368 -7.09 24.12 -7.43
CA LEU A 368 -7.45 22.87 -8.11
C LEU A 368 -6.22 22.10 -8.54
N ARG A 369 -5.24 22.83 -9.10
CA ARG A 369 -3.94 22.28 -9.43
C ARG A 369 -3.24 21.74 -8.18
N GLU A 370 -3.25 22.49 -7.07
CA GLU A 370 -2.65 22.02 -5.81
C GLU A 370 -3.35 20.78 -5.26
N SER A 371 -4.68 20.77 -5.23
CA SER A 371 -5.45 19.59 -4.81
C SER A 371 -5.13 18.39 -5.67
N PHE A 372 -5.15 18.54 -7.00
CA PHE A 372 -4.85 17.45 -7.93
C PHE A 372 -3.38 17.00 -7.82
N GLY A 373 -2.43 17.93 -7.73
CA GLY A 373 -1.02 17.63 -7.53
C GLY A 373 -0.73 16.94 -6.20
N SER A 374 -1.46 17.29 -5.14
CA SER A 374 -1.31 16.66 -3.83
C SER A 374 -1.75 15.19 -3.81
N ILE A 375 -2.53 14.73 -4.79
CA ILE A 375 -2.84 13.30 -4.98
C ILE A 375 -1.56 12.48 -5.19
N ALA A 376 -0.55 13.02 -5.89
CA ALA A 376 0.74 12.34 -6.05
C ALA A 376 1.43 12.11 -4.69
N LEU A 377 1.38 13.11 -3.82
CA LEU A 377 1.98 13.06 -2.49
C LEU A 377 1.28 12.03 -1.58
N VAL A 378 -0.05 12.03 -1.54
CA VAL A 378 -0.79 11.03 -0.75
C VAL A 378 -0.75 9.65 -1.37
N SER A 379 -0.55 9.54 -2.69
CA SER A 379 -0.29 8.27 -3.38
C SER A 379 1.08 7.68 -2.96
N MET A 380 2.10 8.53 -2.87
CA MET A 380 3.40 8.13 -2.31
C MET A 380 3.21 7.63 -0.87
N PHE A 381 2.46 8.35 -0.04
CA PHE A 381 2.16 7.89 1.32
C PHE A 381 1.42 6.55 1.34
N ASN A 382 0.40 6.40 0.50
CA ASN A 382 -0.36 5.16 0.36
C ASN A 382 0.49 3.97 -0.12
N THR A 383 1.59 4.21 -0.83
CA THR A 383 2.55 3.16 -1.19
C THR A 383 3.06 2.42 0.05
N PHE A 384 3.34 3.15 1.12
CA PHE A 384 3.87 2.62 2.36
C PHE A 384 2.80 2.17 3.35
N CYS A 385 1.51 2.40 3.08
CA CYS A 385 0.41 1.83 3.86
C CYS A 385 0.28 0.31 3.65
N HIS A 386 0.77 -0.21 2.53
CA HIS A 386 0.82 -1.64 2.25
C HIS A 386 2.06 -2.25 2.90
N ILE A 387 2.02 -2.44 4.23
CA ILE A 387 3.18 -2.87 5.04
C ILE A 387 3.78 -4.19 4.55
N LYS A 388 2.96 -5.09 4.02
CA LYS A 388 3.37 -6.36 3.41
C LYS A 388 4.26 -6.25 2.18
N THR A 389 4.31 -5.08 1.54
CA THR A 389 5.21 -4.86 0.40
C THR A 389 6.62 -4.64 0.95
N PRO A 390 7.66 -5.31 0.41
CA PRO A 390 9.04 -5.05 0.79
C PRO A 390 9.38 -3.56 0.74
N VAL A 391 10.06 -3.05 1.76
CA VAL A 391 10.28 -1.60 1.92
C VAL A 391 11.10 -1.02 0.76
N LEU A 392 12.06 -1.79 0.23
CA LEU A 392 12.87 -1.40 -0.93
C LEU A 392 12.05 -1.28 -2.21
N VAL A 393 11.07 -2.17 -2.40
CA VAL A 393 10.14 -2.10 -3.54
C VAL A 393 9.28 -0.84 -3.44
N SER A 394 8.82 -0.51 -2.24
CA SER A 394 8.08 0.73 -1.97
C SER A 394 8.92 1.98 -2.22
N ILE A 395 10.16 2.02 -1.74
CA ILE A 395 11.13 3.11 -1.99
C ILE A 395 11.40 3.28 -3.48
N TYR A 396 11.73 2.19 -4.17
CA TYR A 396 12.00 2.19 -5.61
C TYR A 396 10.82 2.73 -6.40
N ARG A 397 9.59 2.28 -6.07
CA ARG A 397 8.37 2.75 -6.73
C ARG A 397 8.13 4.25 -6.51
N SER A 398 8.36 4.77 -5.30
CA SER A 398 8.24 6.20 -5.02
C SER A 398 9.29 7.03 -5.76
N PHE A 399 10.53 6.55 -5.85
CA PHE A 399 11.59 7.21 -6.61
C PHE A 399 11.25 7.25 -8.11
N LEU A 400 10.77 6.14 -8.68
CA LEU A 400 10.28 6.10 -10.06
C LEU A 400 9.12 7.08 -10.30
N GLY A 401 8.14 7.11 -9.39
CA GLY A 401 7.00 8.03 -9.47
C GLY A 401 7.45 9.49 -9.54
N ILE A 402 8.37 9.88 -8.66
CA ILE A 402 8.95 11.24 -8.63
C ILE A 402 9.76 11.53 -9.90
N ALA A 403 10.65 10.62 -10.31
CA ALA A 403 11.54 10.82 -11.46
C ALA A 403 10.74 10.96 -12.77
N ILE A 404 9.81 10.04 -13.03
CA ILE A 404 8.95 10.08 -14.22
C ILE A 404 8.04 11.32 -14.16
N GLY A 405 7.43 11.59 -13.01
CA GLY A 405 6.59 12.77 -12.82
C GLY A 405 7.33 14.09 -13.07
N TYR A 406 8.60 14.17 -12.69
CA TYR A 406 9.46 15.32 -12.94
C TYR A 406 9.89 15.44 -14.41
N ALA A 407 10.15 14.31 -15.09
CA ALA A 407 10.42 14.30 -16.53
C ALA A 407 9.19 14.79 -17.33
N VAL A 408 7.99 14.29 -17.00
CA VAL A 408 6.73 14.73 -17.62
C VAL A 408 6.47 16.22 -17.33
N PHE A 409 6.77 16.69 -16.12
CA PHE A 409 6.72 18.12 -15.78
C PHE A 409 7.56 18.97 -16.72
N PHE A 410 8.83 18.61 -16.96
CA PHE A 410 9.70 19.36 -17.86
C PHE A 410 9.19 19.38 -19.30
N PHE A 411 8.71 18.23 -19.78
CA PHE A 411 8.11 18.12 -21.09
C PHE A 411 6.90 19.05 -21.25
N LEU A 412 5.96 19.01 -20.30
CA LEU A 412 4.79 19.89 -20.30
C LEU A 412 5.16 21.37 -20.19
N LYS A 413 6.15 21.71 -19.34
CA LYS A 413 6.65 23.08 -19.22
C LYS A 413 7.24 23.59 -20.55
N ARG A 414 7.99 22.75 -21.26
CA ARG A 414 8.56 23.09 -22.58
C ARG A 414 7.46 23.33 -23.61
N ILE A 415 6.44 22.48 -23.66
CA ILE A 415 5.29 22.64 -24.56
C ILE A 415 4.54 23.95 -24.24
N LEU A 416 4.24 24.18 -22.97
CA LEU A 416 3.51 25.38 -22.55
C LEU A 416 4.28 26.66 -22.89
N ASN A 417 5.60 26.67 -22.70
CA ASN A 417 6.44 27.79 -23.10
C ASN A 417 6.40 28.00 -24.61
N HIS A 418 6.52 26.94 -25.41
CA HIS A 418 6.48 27.04 -26.87
C HIS A 418 5.13 27.60 -27.39
N LEU A 419 4.01 27.15 -26.82
CA LEU A 419 2.67 27.64 -27.15
C LEU A 419 2.46 29.11 -26.74
N LEU A 420 3.10 29.57 -25.66
CA LEU A 420 3.01 30.95 -25.18
C LEU A 420 3.96 31.91 -25.93
N THR A 421 5.06 31.41 -26.51
CA THR A 421 5.97 32.20 -27.36
C THR A 421 5.57 32.19 -28.84
N SER A 422 4.64 31.32 -29.24
CA SER A 422 4.10 31.24 -30.61
C SER A 422 2.85 32.13 -30.81
N LYS A 423 2.48 32.92 -29.79
CA LYS A 423 1.55 34.04 -29.87
C LYS A 423 2.33 35.31 -29.60
#